data_AF-A0AA87RII1-F1
#
_entry.id   AF-A0AA87RII1-F1
#
_cell.length_a   1.000
_cell.length_b   1.000
_cell.length_c   1.000
_cell.angle_alpha   90.00
_cell.angle_beta   90.00
_cell.angle_gamma   90.00
#
_symmetry.space_group_name_H-M   'P 1'
#
loop_
_entity.id
_entity.type
_entity.pdbx_description
1 polymer ?
#
loop_
_entity_poly.entity_id
_entity_poly.type
_entity_poly.pdbx_seq_one_letter_code
_entity_poly.pdbx_strand_id
1 'polypeptide(L)' 'MAMAARSSAVAEAREASAAVARAARRVDDARALIDLRGAEGWLGPARELLDARLAALRGRMAAEGRELELLAGAIEGAV' A
#
# COMPACT_ATOMS: atom_id res chain seq x y z
N MET A 1 -17.90 27.57 3.11
CA MET A 1 -18.23 26.11 3.11
C MET A 1 -17.35 25.31 2.16
N ALA A 2 -17.15 25.72 0.90
CA ALA A 2 -16.33 24.98 -0.07
C ALA A 2 -14.88 24.70 0.38
N MET A 3 -14.22 25.67 1.03
CA MET A 3 -12.84 25.52 1.50
C MET A 3 -12.71 24.49 2.65
N ALA A 4 -13.72 24.39 3.52
CA ALA A 4 -13.75 23.41 4.62
C ALA A 4 -13.97 21.98 4.10
N ALA A 5 -14.88 21.81 3.14
CA ALA A 5 -15.11 20.53 2.47
C ALA A 5 -13.85 20.04 1.72
N ARG A 6 -13.17 20.96 1.03
CA ARG A 6 -11.89 20.67 0.36
C ARG A 6 -10.80 20.23 1.34
N SER A 7 -10.67 20.93 2.48
CA SER A 7 -9.71 20.56 3.51
C SER A 7 -9.98 19.17 4.10
N SER A 8 -11.26 18.79 4.27
CA SER A 8 -11.63 17.44 4.71
C SER A 8 -11.21 16.39 3.69
N ALA A 9 -11.53 16.61 2.41
CA ALA A 9 -11.20 15.67 1.33
C ALA A 9 -9.68 15.45 1.18
N VAL A 10 -8.87 16.50 1.34
CA VAL A 10 -7.40 16.38 1.34
C VAL A 10 -6.91 15.57 2.55
N ALA A 11 -7.49 15.79 3.73
CA ALA A 11 -7.12 15.04 4.92
C ALA A 11 -7.47 13.54 4.79
N GLU A 12 -8.65 13.22 4.27
CA GLU A 12 -9.09 11.85 3.98
C GLU A 12 -8.17 11.15 2.96
N ALA A 13 -7.80 11.83 1.87
CA ALA A 13 -6.88 11.29 0.86
C ALA A 13 -5.48 11.01 1.44
N ARG A 14 -4.97 11.89 2.30
CA ARG A 14 -3.68 11.70 2.99
C ARG A 14 -3.74 10.55 3.98
N GLU A 15 -4.84 10.42 4.72
CA GLU A 15 -5.03 9.32 5.66
C GLU A 15 -5.09 7.96 4.94
N ALA A 16 -5.81 7.89 3.83
CA ALA A 16 -5.86 6.71 2.96
C ALA A 16 -4.46 6.36 2.43
N SER A 17 -3.70 7.35 1.95
CA SER A 17 -2.32 7.15 1.47
C SER A 17 -1.41 6.58 2.57
N ALA A 18 -1.52 7.14 3.78
CA ALA A 18 -0.77 6.65 4.94
C ALA A 18 -1.19 5.23 5.36
N ALA A 19 -2.46 4.87 5.21
CA ALA A 19 -2.95 3.52 5.46
C ALA A 19 -2.36 2.51 4.47
N VAL A 20 -2.32 2.85 3.18
CA VAL A 20 -1.68 2.04 2.13
C VAL A 20 -0.20 1.84 2.45
N ALA A 21 0.53 2.91 2.79
CA ALA A 21 1.94 2.82 3.16
C ALA A 21 2.18 1.93 4.40
N ARG A 22 1.31 2.00 5.41
CA ARG A 22 1.37 1.13 6.60
C ARG A 22 1.15 -0.33 6.24
N ALA A 23 0.17 -0.62 5.39
CA ALA A 23 -0.10 -1.97 4.96
C ALA A 23 1.06 -2.55 4.14
N ALA A 24 1.74 -1.74 3.31
CA ALA A 24 2.88 -2.18 2.52
C ALA A 24 4.03 -2.64 3.42
N ARG A 25 4.34 -1.85 4.46
CA ARG A 25 5.35 -2.22 5.47
C ARG A 25 5.00 -3.52 6.19
N ARG A 26 3.74 -3.73 6.56
CA ARG A 26 3.32 -4.98 7.22
C ARG A 26 3.49 -6.21 6.31
N VAL A 27 3.30 -6.05 5.00
CA VAL A 27 3.55 -7.11 4.02
C VAL A 27 5.04 -7.45 3.95
N ASP A 28 5.90 -6.44 4.01
CA ASP A 28 7.36 -6.61 4.05
C ASP A 28 7.81 -7.31 5.34
N ASP A 29 7.28 -6.87 6.49
CA ASP A 29 7.54 -7.49 7.80
C ASP A 29 7.12 -8.97 7.81
N ALA A 30 5.94 -9.28 7.26
CA ALA A 30 5.46 -10.65 7.15
C ALA A 30 6.37 -11.52 6.29
N ARG A 31 6.89 -10.98 5.18
CA ARG A 31 7.87 -11.69 4.33
C ARG A 31 9.16 -11.98 5.10
N ALA A 32 9.69 -10.99 5.83
CA ALA A 32 10.91 -11.17 6.62
C ALA A 32 10.75 -12.26 7.69
N LEU A 33 9.58 -12.35 8.34
CA LEU A 33 9.30 -13.42 9.31
C LEU A 33 9.25 -14.82 8.67
N ILE A 34 8.75 -14.93 7.44
CA ILE A 34 8.71 -16.20 6.70
C ILE A 34 10.12 -16.61 6.27
N ASP A 35 10.95 -15.65 5.88
CA ASP A 35 12.36 -15.87 5.54
C ASP A 35 13.16 -16.37 6.76
N LEU A 36 12.99 -15.72 7.92
CA LEU A 36 13.64 -16.11 9.18
C LEU A 36 13.24 -17.51 9.68
N ARG A 37 12.05 -17.99 9.31
CA ARG A 37 11.58 -19.34 9.69
C ARG A 37 12.10 -20.45 8.77
N GLY A 38 12.94 -20.14 7.78
CA GLY A 38 13.53 -21.14 6.88
C GLY A 38 12.52 -21.66 5.87
N ALA A 39 12.16 -20.84 4.88
CA ALA A 39 11.18 -21.19 3.85
C ALA A 39 11.60 -22.37 2.95
N GLU A 40 12.91 -22.57 2.73
CA GLU A 40 13.43 -23.62 1.84
C GLU A 40 13.09 -25.04 2.31
N GLY A 41 13.03 -25.29 3.62
CA GLY A 41 12.72 -26.62 4.16
C GLY A 41 11.23 -26.94 4.28
N TRP A 42 10.37 -25.90 4.40
CA TRP A 42 8.97 -26.08 4.80
C TRP A 42 7.93 -25.74 3.73
N LEU A 43 8.23 -24.78 2.84
CA LEU A 43 7.22 -24.25 1.90
C LEU A 43 7.35 -24.82 0.49
N GLY A 44 8.54 -25.24 0.05
CA GLY A 44 8.74 -25.82 -1.28
C GLY A 44 8.08 -24.99 -2.40
N PRO A 45 7.30 -25.58 -3.32
CA PRO A 45 6.58 -24.86 -4.38
C PRO A 45 5.58 -23.80 -3.89
N ALA A 46 5.07 -23.91 -2.66
CA ALA A 46 4.18 -22.90 -2.08
C ALA A 46 4.91 -21.56 -1.85
N ARG A 47 6.25 -21.59 -1.77
CA ARG A 47 7.07 -20.37 -1.63
C ARG A 47 7.00 -19.50 -2.88
N GLU A 48 7.15 -20.09 -4.06
CA GLU A 48 7.09 -19.36 -5.33
C GLU A 48 5.71 -18.70 -5.53
N LEU A 49 4.64 -19.44 -5.22
CA LEU A 49 3.27 -18.91 -5.27
C LEU A 49 3.06 -17.75 -4.29
N LEU A 50 3.61 -17.86 -3.07
CA LEU A 50 3.56 -16.81 -2.08
C LEU A 50 4.34 -15.57 -2.55
N ASP A 51 5.54 -15.75 -3.08
CA ASP A 51 6.37 -14.67 -3.60
C ASP A 51 5.67 -13.93 -4.75
N ALA A 52 5.03 -14.66 -5.67
CA ALA A 52 4.24 -14.09 -6.75
C ALA A 52 3.04 -13.28 -6.21
N ARG A 53 2.32 -13.81 -5.21
CA ARG A 53 1.19 -13.10 -4.57
C ARG A 53 1.65 -11.84 -3.84
N LEU A 54 2.77 -11.88 -3.14
CA LEU A 54 3.36 -10.73 -2.46
C LEU A 54 3.80 -9.65 -3.47
N ALA A 55 4.42 -10.05 -4.58
CA ALA A 55 4.79 -9.13 -5.65
C ALA A 55 3.56 -8.43 -6.26
N ALA A 56 2.51 -9.21 -6.57
CA ALA A 56 1.26 -8.66 -7.08
C ALA A 56 0.57 -7.71 -6.08
N LEU A 57 0.58 -8.05 -4.78
CA LEU A 57 0.04 -7.20 -3.73
C LEU A 57 0.81 -5.88 -3.63
N ARG A 58 2.14 -5.91 -3.56
CA ARG A 58 2.98 -4.70 -3.55
C ARG A 58 2.72 -3.81 -4.76
N GLY A 59 2.58 -4.42 -5.95
CA GLY A 59 2.24 -3.69 -7.18
C GLY A 59 0.92 -2.95 -7.09
N ARG A 60 -0.15 -3.61 -6.60
CA ARG A 60 -1.46 -2.97 -6.39
C ARG A 60 -1.39 -1.82 -5.39
N MET A 61 -0.69 -2.03 -4.27
CA MET A 61 -0.54 -1.00 -3.25
C MET A 61 0.23 0.22 -3.74
N ALA A 62 1.26 0.01 -4.55
CA ALA A 62 1.98 1.12 -5.18
C ALA A 62 1.13 1.88 -6.21
N ALA A 63 0.27 1.18 -6.95
CA ALA A 63 -0.68 1.82 -7.86
C ALA A 63 -1.72 2.65 -7.10
N GLU A 64 -2.36 2.06 -6.09
CA GLU A 64 -3.37 2.72 -5.25
C GLU A 64 -2.78 3.94 -4.50
N GLY A 65 -1.56 3.82 -3.98
CA GLY A 65 -0.84 4.94 -3.38
C GLY A 65 -0.63 6.11 -4.36
N ARG A 66 -0.22 5.83 -5.60
CA ARG A 66 -0.07 6.85 -6.64
C ARG A 66 -1.41 7.48 -7.04
N GLU A 67 -2.47 6.69 -7.13
CA GLU A 67 -3.82 7.20 -7.45
C GLU A 67 -4.31 8.16 -6.35
N LEU A 68 -4.05 7.84 -5.08
CA LEU A 68 -4.40 8.71 -3.96
C LEU A 68 -3.56 10.00 -3.94
N GLU A 69 -2.27 9.92 -4.26
CA GLU A 69 -1.41 11.11 -4.42
C GLU A 69 -1.90 12.02 -5.54
N LEU A 70 -2.27 11.44 -6.70
CA LEU A 70 -2.84 12.18 -7.83
C LEU A 70 -4.20 12.82 -7.46
N LEU A 71 -5.06 12.08 -6.76
CA LEU A 71 -6.36 12.59 -6.30
C LEU A 71 -6.17 13.76 -5.32
N ALA A 72 -5.26 13.63 -4.35
CA ALA A 72 -4.92 14.70 -3.42
C ALA A 72 -4.40 15.93 -4.18
N GLY A 73 -3.49 15.74 -5.13
CA GLY A 73 -2.97 16.80 -5.99
C GLY A 73 -4.05 17.48 -6.85
N ALA A 74 -5.00 16.72 -7.41
CA ALA A 74 -6.11 17.26 -8.18
C ALA A 74 -7.06 18.10 -7.31
N ILE A 75 -7.35 17.66 -6.09
CA ILE A 75 -8.13 18.42 -5.11
C ILE A 75 -7.38 19.69 -4.69
N GLU A 76 -6.06 19.62 -4.54
CA GLU A 76 -5.21 20.76 -4.24
C GLU A 76 -5.02 21.72 -5.42
N GLY A 77 -5.13 21.25 -6.67
CA GLY A 77 -4.96 22.05 -7.89
C GLY A 77 -6.25 22.64 -8.48
N ALA A 78 -7.43 22.11 -8.12
CA ALA A 78 -8.72 22.66 -8.52
C ALA A 78 -8.96 24.02 -7.84
N VAL A 79 -8.54 25.09 -8.51
CA VAL A 79 -8.78 26.51 -8.17
C VAL A 79 -9.54 27.15 -9.32
#